data_AF-A0A8S7NYJ6-F1
#
_entry.id   AF-A0A8S7NYJ6-F1
#
_cell.length_a   1.000
_cell.length_b   1.000
_cell.length_c   1.000
_cell.angle_alpha   90.00
_cell.angle_beta   90.00
_cell.angle_gamma   90.00
#
_symmetry.space_group_name_H-M   'P 1'
#
loop_
_entity.id
_entity.type
_entity.pdbx_description
1 polymer ?
#
loop_
_entity_poly.entity_id
_entity_poly.type
_entity_poly.pdbx_seq_one_letter_code
_entity_poly.pdbx_strand_id
1 'polypeptide(L)'
;MINKHHQTDKGNKIATKMFYFLIISLIPMFSIIIIYIHNPTSNILNYIALRANDLPAIYSQNTPVFSKTLSLYVKTAPFTAILLFLNTCKNLRLKNDKSPWQLLKINIFFTFFYAILIYAFLFTDTELTSSAKMLKLMSVNIILLSFFYISLHSIIFIFSYLYFWFCIGSYRSFKEK
;
A
#
# COMPACT_ATOMS: atom_id res chain seq x y z
N MET A 1 -18.91 -15.23 29.29
CA MET A 1 -17.55 -14.62 29.18
C MET A 1 -16.65 -15.21 28.09
N ILE A 2 -17.01 -16.34 27.46
CA ILE A 2 -16.17 -17.09 26.50
C ILE A 2 -16.01 -16.41 25.11
N ASN A 3 -16.86 -15.42 24.78
CA ASN A 3 -16.94 -14.90 23.40
C ASN A 3 -15.96 -13.76 23.06
N LYS A 4 -15.44 -13.02 24.07
CA LYS A 4 -14.52 -11.90 23.83
C LYS A 4 -13.11 -12.38 23.48
N HIS A 5 -12.56 -13.31 24.27
CA HIS A 5 -11.22 -13.87 24.05
C HIS A 5 -11.07 -14.50 22.66
N HIS A 6 -12.06 -15.28 22.23
CA HIS A 6 -12.01 -15.97 20.95
C HIS A 6 -12.08 -15.04 19.73
N GLN A 7 -12.72 -13.87 19.85
CA GLN A 7 -12.76 -12.83 18.82
C GLN A 7 -11.45 -12.04 18.76
N THR A 8 -10.85 -11.70 19.91
CA THR A 8 -9.51 -11.10 19.97
C THR A 8 -8.45 -11.98 19.34
N ASP A 9 -8.49 -13.30 19.57
CA ASP A 9 -7.52 -14.24 18.98
C ASP A 9 -7.63 -14.33 17.46
N LYS A 10 -8.85 -14.28 16.91
CA LYS A 10 -9.06 -14.28 15.45
C LYS A 10 -8.60 -12.97 14.81
N GLY A 11 -8.89 -11.83 15.45
CA GLY A 11 -8.42 -10.52 15.01
C GLY A 11 -6.89 -10.42 15.02
N ASN A 12 -6.26 -10.89 16.09
CA ASN A 12 -4.80 -10.94 16.21
C ASN A 12 -4.17 -11.79 15.11
N LYS A 13 -4.73 -12.99 14.82
CA LYS A 13 -4.27 -13.85 13.72
C LYS A 13 -4.33 -13.16 12.34
N ILE A 14 -5.37 -12.36 12.08
CA ILE A 14 -5.49 -11.62 10.81
C ILE A 14 -4.46 -10.49 10.74
N ALA A 15 -4.28 -9.73 11.82
CA ALA A 15 -3.26 -8.69 11.90
C ALA A 15 -1.85 -9.25 11.71
N THR A 16 -1.54 -10.39 12.34
CA THR A 16 -0.28 -11.11 12.15
C THR A 16 -0.08 -11.54 10.69
N LYS A 17 -1.11 -12.10 10.04
CA LYS A 17 -1.05 -12.44 8.60
C LYS A 17 -0.81 -11.20 7.73
N MET A 18 -1.47 -10.10 8.03
CA MET A 18 -1.28 -8.83 7.31
C MET A 18 0.16 -8.34 7.43
N PHE A 19 0.75 -8.43 8.63
CA PHE A 19 2.14 -8.07 8.85
C PHE A 19 3.13 -8.98 8.10
N TYR A 20 2.90 -10.30 8.08
CA TYR A 20 3.74 -11.22 7.30
C TYR A 20 3.66 -10.95 5.80
N PHE A 21 2.46 -10.71 5.26
CA PHE A 21 2.30 -10.35 3.85
C PHE A 21 2.98 -9.02 3.51
N LEU A 22 2.90 -8.04 4.41
CA LEU A 22 3.60 -6.77 4.25
C LEU A 22 5.12 -7.01 4.15
N ILE A 23 5.72 -7.74 5.09
CA ILE A 23 7.16 -8.06 5.07
C ILE A 23 7.55 -8.78 3.78
N ILE A 24 6.80 -9.81 3.39
CA ILE A 24 7.06 -10.56 2.14
C ILE A 24 7.00 -9.62 0.94
N SER A 25 6.02 -8.72 0.90
CA SER A 25 5.87 -7.74 -0.18
C SER A 25 7.00 -6.69 -0.21
N LEU A 26 7.76 -6.50 0.86
CA LEU A 26 8.90 -5.60 0.88
C LEU A 26 10.19 -6.27 0.41
N ILE A 27 10.27 -7.60 0.37
CA ILE A 27 11.49 -8.33 -0.03
C ILE A 27 12.00 -7.91 -1.42
N PRO A 28 11.17 -7.89 -2.49
CA PRO A 28 11.65 -7.46 -3.81
C PRO A 28 12.09 -6.00 -3.83
N MET A 29 11.46 -5.17 -2.99
CA MET A 29 11.84 -3.77 -2.84
C MET A 29 13.24 -3.62 -2.23
N PHE A 30 13.54 -4.39 -1.18
CA PHE A 30 14.89 -4.45 -0.63
C PHE A 30 15.91 -4.98 -1.64
N SER A 31 15.54 -5.97 -2.47
CA SER A 31 16.40 -6.43 -3.56
C SER A 31 16.74 -5.32 -4.56
N ILE A 32 15.76 -4.50 -4.97
CA ILE A 32 15.99 -3.34 -5.85
C ILE A 32 16.97 -2.35 -5.20
N ILE A 33 16.79 -2.06 -3.91
CA ILE A 33 17.66 -1.14 -3.15
C ILE A 33 19.10 -1.66 -3.11
N ILE A 34 19.28 -2.94 -2.77
CA ILE A 34 20.61 -3.57 -2.68
C ILE A 34 21.29 -3.56 -4.06
N ILE A 35 20.58 -3.93 -5.13
CA ILE A 35 21.13 -3.93 -6.49
C ILE A 35 21.58 -2.51 -6.87
N TYR A 36 20.77 -1.49 -6.59
CA TYR A 36 21.11 -0.11 -6.95
C TYR A 36 22.31 0.43 -6.18
N ILE A 37 22.43 0.11 -4.88
CA ILE A 37 23.58 0.53 -4.06
C ILE A 37 24.89 -0.07 -4.56
N HIS A 38 24.88 -1.35 -4.96
CA HIS A 38 26.09 -2.04 -5.43
C HIS A 38 26.40 -1.76 -6.91
N ASN A 39 25.37 -1.60 -7.74
CA ASN A 39 25.49 -1.37 -9.18
C ASN A 39 24.40 -0.43 -9.70
N PRO A 40 24.61 0.90 -9.63
CA PRO A 40 23.61 1.89 -10.04
C PRO A 40 23.33 1.87 -11.55
N THR A 41 24.23 1.33 -12.37
CA THR A 41 24.08 1.18 -13.83
C THR A 41 23.55 -0.19 -14.25
N SER A 42 23.02 -0.97 -13.30
CA SER A 42 22.46 -2.31 -13.57
C SER A 42 21.49 -2.32 -14.75
N ASN A 43 21.75 -3.19 -15.73
CA ASN A 43 20.91 -3.37 -16.91
C ASN A 43 19.47 -3.77 -16.54
N ILE A 44 19.29 -4.53 -15.45
CA ILE A 44 17.97 -4.96 -14.97
C ILE A 44 17.14 -3.76 -14.52
N LEU A 45 17.73 -2.87 -13.71
CA LEU A 45 17.03 -1.68 -13.21
C LEU A 45 16.73 -0.69 -14.35
N ASN A 46 17.68 -0.51 -15.27
CA ASN A 46 17.47 0.31 -16.47
C ASN A 46 16.35 -0.24 -17.34
N TYR A 47 16.30 -1.55 -17.58
CA TYR A 47 15.23 -2.18 -18.33
C TYR A 47 13.85 -1.95 -17.69
N ILE A 48 13.75 -2.11 -16.37
CA ILE A 48 12.50 -1.87 -15.64
C ILE A 48 12.10 -0.39 -15.70
N ALA A 49 13.05 0.52 -15.47
CA ALA A 49 12.80 1.97 -15.54
C ALA A 49 12.35 2.42 -16.93
N LEU A 50 12.91 1.86 -18.01
CA LEU A 50 12.49 2.14 -19.38
C LEU A 50 11.04 1.70 -19.62
N ARG A 51 10.64 0.52 -19.13
CA ARG A 51 9.25 0.05 -19.21
C ARG A 51 8.29 0.87 -18.36
N ALA A 52 8.79 1.54 -17.32
CA ALA A 52 8.01 2.41 -16.46
C ALA A 52 7.90 3.86 -16.98
N ASN A 53 8.59 4.24 -18.07
CA ASN A 53 8.63 5.64 -18.53
C ASN A 53 7.27 6.21 -18.91
N ASP A 54 6.37 5.38 -19.46
CA ASP A 54 5.04 5.79 -19.88
C ASP A 54 4.00 5.73 -18.75
N LEU A 55 4.41 5.30 -17.55
CA LEU A 55 3.54 5.15 -16.39
C LEU A 55 3.73 6.35 -15.45
N PRO A 56 2.64 6.92 -14.92
CA PRO A 56 2.74 8.00 -13.95
C PRO A 56 3.59 7.59 -12.76
N ALA A 57 4.58 8.37 -12.39
CA ALA A 57 5.50 8.02 -11.33
C ALA A 57 5.77 9.19 -10.39
N ILE A 58 5.97 8.85 -9.12
CA ILE A 58 6.68 9.76 -8.23
C ILE A 58 8.17 9.51 -8.52
N TYR A 59 8.94 10.53 -8.88
CA TYR A 59 10.34 10.34 -9.26
C TYR A 59 11.26 11.44 -8.71
N SER A 60 12.55 11.11 -8.57
CA SER A 60 13.60 12.03 -8.16
C SER A 60 14.54 12.28 -9.33
N GLN A 61 14.80 13.54 -9.68
CA GLN A 61 15.75 13.87 -10.74
C GLN A 61 17.19 13.48 -10.37
N ASN A 62 17.51 13.42 -9.08
CA ASN A 62 18.83 13.01 -8.60
C ASN A 62 19.12 11.53 -8.91
N THR A 63 18.09 10.69 -8.94
CA THR A 63 18.20 9.22 -9.12
C THR A 63 16.99 8.68 -9.91
N PRO A 64 16.90 8.99 -11.22
CA PRO A 64 15.69 8.73 -12.01
C PRO A 64 15.41 7.24 -12.20
N VAL A 65 16.43 6.43 -12.49
CA VAL A 65 16.29 4.97 -12.69
C VAL A 65 15.79 4.29 -11.42
N PHE A 66 16.38 4.65 -10.29
CA PHE A 66 16.04 4.09 -8.99
C PHE A 66 14.61 4.42 -8.57
N SER A 67 14.27 5.72 -8.62
CA SER A 67 12.95 6.21 -8.21
C SER A 67 11.82 5.66 -9.10
N LYS A 68 12.02 5.59 -10.42
CA LYS A 68 11.05 4.97 -11.34
C LYS A 68 10.83 3.49 -11.06
N THR A 69 11.91 2.74 -10.82
CA THR A 69 11.82 1.31 -10.53
C THR A 69 11.06 1.05 -9.23
N LEU A 70 11.34 1.82 -8.17
CA LEU A 70 10.61 1.72 -6.91
C LEU A 70 9.16 2.19 -7.04
N SER A 71 8.90 3.27 -7.76
CA SER A 71 7.54 3.76 -8.00
C SER A 71 6.68 2.73 -8.76
N LEU A 72 7.25 2.05 -9.75
CA LEU A 72 6.60 0.93 -10.43
C LEU A 72 6.26 -0.18 -9.44
N TYR A 73 7.20 -0.55 -8.58
CA TYR A 73 6.98 -1.60 -7.58
C TYR A 73 5.86 -1.23 -6.59
N VAL A 74 5.79 0.02 -6.14
CA VAL A 74 4.74 0.50 -5.23
C VAL A 74 3.33 0.32 -5.82
N LYS A 75 3.16 0.39 -7.15
CA LYS A 75 1.87 0.12 -7.82
C LYS A 75 1.38 -1.33 -7.63
N THR A 76 2.24 -2.25 -7.19
CA THR A 76 1.87 -3.63 -6.86
C THR A 76 1.24 -3.79 -5.47
N ALA A 77 1.32 -2.77 -4.61
CA ALA A 77 0.79 -2.81 -3.25
C ALA A 77 -0.72 -3.13 -3.18
N PRO A 78 -1.60 -2.50 -3.99
CA PRO A 78 -3.03 -2.84 -3.99
C PRO A 78 -3.29 -4.29 -4.42
N PHE A 79 -2.54 -4.82 -5.38
CA PHE A 79 -2.66 -6.21 -5.84
C PHE A 79 -2.29 -7.20 -4.71
N THR A 80 -1.22 -6.91 -3.98
CA THR A 80 -0.83 -7.72 -2.83
C THR A 80 -1.90 -7.68 -1.73
N ALA A 81 -2.50 -6.52 -1.49
CA ALA A 81 -3.60 -6.37 -0.55
C ALA A 81 -4.84 -7.16 -0.98
N ILE A 82 -5.16 -7.20 -2.28
CA ILE A 82 -6.24 -8.04 -2.84
C ILE A 82 -5.96 -9.52 -2.58
N LEU A 83 -4.73 -10.00 -2.85
CA LEU A 83 -4.36 -11.40 -2.61
C LEU A 83 -4.55 -11.80 -1.15
N LEU A 84 -4.09 -10.97 -0.21
CA LEU A 84 -4.31 -11.18 1.22
C LEU A 84 -5.80 -11.12 1.57
N PHE A 85 -6.52 -10.16 1.02
CA PHE A 85 -7.95 -10.01 1.25
C PHE A 85 -8.73 -11.25 0.82
N LEU A 86 -8.45 -11.80 -0.37
CA LEU A 86 -9.08 -13.04 -0.83
C LEU A 86 -8.83 -14.23 0.11
N ASN A 87 -7.65 -14.31 0.73
CA ASN A 87 -7.32 -15.34 1.72
C ASN A 87 -8.04 -15.11 3.07
N THR A 88 -8.29 -13.86 3.44
CA THR A 88 -8.83 -13.49 4.76
C THR A 88 -10.32 -13.16 4.76
N CYS A 89 -10.94 -12.95 3.60
CA CYS A 89 -12.31 -12.43 3.45
C CYS A 89 -13.36 -13.26 4.19
N LYS A 90 -13.20 -14.59 4.24
CA LYS A 90 -14.14 -15.50 4.94
C LYS A 90 -14.13 -15.30 6.45
N ASN A 91 -13.01 -14.85 7.01
CA ASN A 91 -12.79 -14.72 8.45
C ASN A 91 -13.07 -13.30 8.99
N LEU A 92 -13.21 -12.31 8.09
CA LEU A 92 -13.47 -10.92 8.45
C LEU A 92 -14.93 -10.72 8.86
N ARG A 93 -15.19 -10.41 10.12
CA ARG A 93 -16.50 -9.94 10.61
C ARG A 93 -16.33 -8.58 11.25
N LEU A 94 -17.16 -7.62 10.88
CA LEU A 94 -17.28 -6.38 11.64
C LEU A 94 -17.99 -6.69 12.96
N LYS A 95 -17.69 -5.91 13.99
CA LYS A 95 -18.51 -5.95 15.20
C LYS A 95 -19.89 -5.40 14.83
N ASN A 96 -20.96 -6.07 15.29
CA ASN A 96 -22.35 -5.67 15.05
C ASN A 96 -22.79 -4.54 16.00
N ASP A 97 -21.85 -3.73 16.49
CA ASP A 97 -22.09 -2.64 17.44
C ASP A 97 -22.60 -1.37 16.76
N LYS A 98 -22.49 -1.26 15.43
CA LYS A 98 -22.94 -0.11 14.65
C LYS A 98 -24.11 -0.46 13.74
N SER A 99 -24.97 0.53 13.50
CA SER A 99 -26.05 0.37 12.53
C SER A 99 -25.49 0.24 11.10
N PRO A 100 -26.13 -0.54 10.19
CA PRO A 100 -25.67 -0.68 8.81
C PRO A 100 -25.58 0.66 8.07
N TRP A 101 -26.48 1.60 8.36
CA TRP A 101 -26.44 2.95 7.80
C TRP A 101 -25.19 3.73 8.22
N GLN A 102 -24.74 3.61 9.47
CA GLN A 102 -23.48 4.22 9.91
C GLN A 102 -22.28 3.56 9.22
N LEU A 103 -22.29 2.23 9.06
CA LEU A 103 -21.24 1.51 8.33
C LEU A 103 -21.17 1.95 6.86
N LEU A 104 -22.32 2.13 6.20
CA LEU A 104 -22.41 2.63 4.83
C LEU A 104 -21.79 4.04 4.71
N LYS A 105 -22.17 4.96 5.61
CA LYS A 105 -21.63 6.33 5.62
C LYS A 105 -20.10 6.30 5.75
N ILE A 106 -19.58 5.52 6.70
CA ILE A 106 -18.13 5.36 6.88
C ILE A 106 -17.48 4.82 5.60
N ASN A 107 -18.09 3.80 4.97
CA ASN A 107 -17.57 3.21 3.74
C ASN A 107 -17.52 4.22 2.58
N ILE A 108 -18.55 5.08 2.43
CA ILE A 108 -18.58 6.11 1.39
C ILE A 108 -17.45 7.14 1.61
N PHE A 109 -17.32 7.68 2.82
CA PHE A 109 -16.25 8.64 3.13
C PHE A 109 -14.86 8.01 2.94
N PHE A 110 -14.70 6.75 3.37
CA PHE A 110 -13.46 6.02 3.20
C PHE A 110 -13.16 5.74 1.71
N THR A 111 -14.17 5.50 0.89
CA THR A 111 -14.04 5.35 -0.57
C THR A 111 -13.48 6.62 -1.20
N PHE A 112 -14.05 7.78 -0.89
CA PHE A 112 -13.55 9.07 -1.40
C PHE A 112 -12.11 9.32 -0.95
N PHE A 113 -11.82 9.11 0.33
CA PHE A 113 -10.46 9.26 0.86
C PHE A 113 -9.46 8.33 0.17
N TYR A 114 -9.81 7.05 0.03
CA TYR A 114 -8.96 6.05 -0.61
C TYR A 114 -8.75 6.32 -2.11
N ALA A 115 -9.78 6.79 -2.81
CA ALA A 115 -9.66 7.19 -4.23
C ALA A 115 -8.69 8.36 -4.41
N ILE A 116 -8.76 9.39 -3.55
CA ILE A 116 -7.81 10.51 -3.56
C ILE A 116 -6.39 10.01 -3.30
N LEU A 117 -6.20 9.15 -2.30
CA LEU A 117 -4.90 8.58 -1.95
C LEU A 117 -4.29 7.80 -3.12
N ILE A 118 -5.04 6.88 -3.72
CA ILE A 118 -4.57 6.07 -4.86
C ILE A 118 -4.27 6.95 -6.07
N TYR A 119 -5.14 7.91 -6.39
CA TYR A 119 -4.93 8.82 -7.50
C TYR A 119 -3.65 9.67 -7.32
N ALA A 120 -3.50 10.30 -6.15
CA ALA A 120 -2.36 11.16 -5.86
C ALA A 120 -1.04 10.40 -5.88
N PHE A 121 -0.98 9.17 -5.35
CA PHE A 121 0.28 8.46 -5.19
C PHE A 121 0.60 7.42 -6.28
N LEU A 122 -0.40 6.90 -6.98
CA LEU A 122 -0.20 5.88 -8.03
C LEU A 122 -0.47 6.38 -9.45
N PHE A 123 -1.22 7.46 -9.64
CA PHE A 123 -1.66 7.88 -10.99
C PHE A 123 -1.26 9.31 -11.37
N THR A 124 -0.51 9.99 -10.50
CA THR A 124 -0.01 11.35 -10.77
C THR A 124 1.51 11.33 -10.95
N ASP A 125 2.00 11.99 -11.99
CA ASP A 125 3.42 12.30 -12.12
C ASP A 125 3.82 13.38 -11.12
N THR A 126 4.64 13.00 -10.15
CA THR A 126 5.07 13.91 -9.09
C THR A 126 6.59 13.91 -8.99
N GLU A 127 7.19 15.05 -9.27
CA GLU A 127 8.63 15.22 -9.12
C GLU A 127 8.97 15.57 -7.65
N LEU A 128 9.74 14.72 -6.96
CA LEU A 128 10.12 14.96 -5.57
C LEU A 128 11.14 16.11 -5.42
N THR A 129 12.00 16.33 -6.40
CA THR A 129 13.12 17.29 -6.28
C THR A 129 12.66 18.75 -6.30
N SER A 130 11.57 19.05 -7.02
CA SER A 130 10.94 20.38 -7.11
C SER A 130 9.77 20.58 -6.13
N SER A 131 9.40 19.54 -5.38
CA SER A 131 8.25 19.56 -4.47
C SER A 131 8.51 20.26 -3.12
N ALA A 132 7.49 20.27 -2.25
CA ALA A 132 7.55 20.88 -0.92
C ALA A 132 8.75 20.39 -0.10
N LYS A 133 9.25 21.24 0.81
CA LYS A 133 10.52 21.06 1.57
C LYS A 133 10.70 19.66 2.18
N MET A 134 9.62 19.05 2.70
CA MET A 134 9.62 17.68 3.24
C MET A 134 9.88 16.61 2.18
N LEU A 135 9.16 16.65 1.05
CA LEU A 135 9.31 15.70 -0.04
C LEU A 135 10.67 15.88 -0.76
N LYS A 136 11.12 17.13 -0.88
CA LYS A 136 12.48 17.43 -1.37
C LYS A 136 13.55 16.79 -0.49
N LEU A 137 13.43 16.87 0.84
CA LEU A 137 14.37 16.23 1.78
C LEU A 137 14.45 14.71 1.56
N MET A 138 13.32 14.06 1.28
CA MET A 138 13.28 12.62 0.99
C MET A 138 14.02 12.23 -0.30
N SER A 139 14.21 13.18 -1.22
CA SER A 139 14.91 12.97 -2.50
C SER A 139 16.42 13.18 -2.46
N VAL A 140 16.96 13.65 -1.32
CA VAL A 140 18.37 14.06 -1.18
C VAL A 140 19.32 12.86 -1.16
N ASN A 141 18.93 11.76 -0.52
CA ASN A 141 19.76 10.57 -0.37
C ASN A 141 18.94 9.31 -0.71
N ILE A 142 19.60 8.33 -1.34
CA ILE A 142 19.10 6.99 -1.63
C ILE A 142 18.43 6.35 -0.40
N ILE A 143 19.00 6.51 0.80
CA ILE A 143 18.44 5.91 2.03
C ILE A 143 17.09 6.54 2.39
N LEU A 144 17.00 7.88 2.39
CA LEU A 144 15.75 8.59 2.66
C LEU A 144 14.70 8.31 1.59
N LEU A 145 15.14 8.24 0.34
CA LEU A 145 14.27 7.91 -0.79
C LEU A 145 13.73 6.49 -0.69
N SER A 146 14.57 5.54 -0.27
CA SER A 146 14.16 4.16 0.01
C SER A 146 13.11 4.12 1.12
N PHE A 147 13.37 4.83 2.23
CA PHE A 147 12.42 4.93 3.34
C PHE A 147 11.06 5.51 2.91
N PHE A 148 11.09 6.54 2.06
CA PHE A 148 9.88 7.13 1.47
C PHE A 148 9.07 6.07 0.71
N TYR A 149 9.67 5.34 -0.22
CA TYR A 149 8.94 4.33 -1.00
C TYR A 149 8.49 3.14 -0.15
N ILE A 150 9.26 2.72 0.87
CA ILE A 150 8.86 1.61 1.76
C ILE A 150 7.62 2.01 2.55
N SER A 151 7.63 3.24 3.06
CA SER A 151 6.49 3.83 3.77
C SER A 151 5.28 3.94 2.84
N LEU A 152 5.49 4.43 1.61
CA LEU A 152 4.44 4.59 0.62
C LEU A 152 3.80 3.24 0.25
N HIS A 153 4.61 2.22 -0.04
CA HIS A 153 4.14 0.85 -0.28
C HIS A 153 3.31 0.32 0.88
N SER A 154 3.82 0.48 2.11
CA SER A 154 3.16 0.00 3.32
C SER A 154 1.83 0.69 3.57
N ILE A 155 1.77 2.01 3.41
CA ILE A 155 0.54 2.81 3.54
C ILE A 155 -0.48 2.33 2.51
N ILE A 156 -0.11 2.28 1.23
CA ILE A 156 -1.03 1.87 0.16
C ILE A 156 -1.55 0.45 0.39
N PHE A 157 -0.68 -0.48 0.78
CA PHE A 157 -1.07 -1.85 1.11
C PHE A 157 -2.11 -1.90 2.24
N ILE A 158 -1.84 -1.21 3.37
CA ILE A 158 -2.74 -1.19 4.54
C ILE A 158 -4.08 -0.56 4.16
N PHE A 159 -4.08 0.61 3.53
CA PHE A 159 -5.31 1.29 3.14
C PHE A 159 -6.12 0.50 2.12
N SER A 160 -5.46 -0.16 1.16
CA SER A 160 -6.12 -1.08 0.21
C SER A 160 -6.80 -2.23 0.95
N TYR A 161 -6.10 -2.87 1.89
CA TYR A 161 -6.67 -3.98 2.67
C TYR A 161 -7.87 -3.53 3.52
N LEU A 162 -7.74 -2.38 4.20
CA LEU A 162 -8.82 -1.78 4.97
C LEU A 162 -10.03 -1.43 4.10
N TYR A 163 -9.81 -0.95 2.88
CA TYR A 163 -10.88 -0.62 1.93
C TYR A 163 -11.73 -1.84 1.60
N PHE A 164 -11.08 -2.95 1.22
CA PHE A 164 -11.80 -4.20 0.93
C PHE A 164 -12.51 -4.74 2.17
N TRP A 165 -11.89 -4.62 3.35
CA TRP A 165 -12.51 -5.03 4.61
C TRP A 165 -13.77 -4.21 4.92
N PHE A 166 -13.73 -2.88 4.79
CA PHE A 166 -14.91 -2.04 5.01
C PHE A 166 -16.02 -2.33 3.99
N CYS A 167 -15.68 -2.56 2.72
CA CYS A 167 -16.65 -2.92 1.69
C CYS A 167 -17.39 -4.23 2.03
N ILE A 168 -16.65 -5.31 2.30
CA ILE A 168 -17.28 -6.61 2.60
C ILE A 168 -17.99 -6.62 3.94
N GLY A 169 -17.45 -5.90 4.92
CA GLY A 169 -18.05 -5.78 6.24
C GLY A 169 -19.39 -5.06 6.17
N SER A 170 -19.46 -3.96 5.42
CA SER A 170 -20.71 -3.23 5.18
C SER A 170 -21.72 -4.11 4.46
N TYR A 171 -21.33 -4.78 3.37
CA TYR A 171 -22.20 -5.68 2.62
C TYR A 171 -22.80 -6.80 3.49
N ARG A 172 -21.99 -7.47 4.32
CA ARG A 172 -22.47 -8.52 5.22
C ARG A 172 -23.45 -7.99 6.26
N SER A 173 -23.19 -6.82 6.81
CA SER A 173 -24.09 -6.19 7.80
C SER A 173 -25.45 -5.84 7.22
N PHE A 174 -25.54 -5.50 5.92
CA PHE A 174 -26.83 -5.32 5.23
C PHE A 174 -27.52 -6.65 4.90
N LYS A 175 -26.78 -7.69 4.54
CA LYS A 175 -27.34 -9.01 4.20
C LYS A 175 -27.89 -9.78 5.42
N GLU A 176 -27.33 -9.54 6.60
CA GLU A 176 -27.76 -10.19 7.86
C GLU A 176 -29.03 -9.55 8.47
N LYS A 177 -29.60 -8.50 7.83
CA LYS A 177 -30.90 -7.92 8.16
C LYS A 177 -31.98 -8.41 7.21
#